data_AF-A0A3D2MC00-F1
#
_entry.id   AF-A0A3D2MC00-F1
#
_cell.length_a   1.000
_cell.length_b   1.000
_cell.length_c   1.000
_cell.angle_alpha   90.00
_cell.angle_beta   90.00
_cell.angle_gamma   90.00
#
_symmetry.space_group_name_H-M   'P 1'
#
loop_
_entity.id
_entity.type
_entity.pdbx_description
1 polymer ?
#
loop_
_entity_poly.entity_id
_entity_poly.type
_entity_poly.pdbx_seq_one_letter_code
_entity_poly.pdbx_strand_id
1 'polypeptide(L)'
;MKKLTIRLEDYIHDRLNLVSKDNKTSINKTVGIILKEYIDNPKEINYLDEIDKKLKIIDEKIEKISKRQYKHFKLSQQHFANFGYLSNADINEDKCLKETLGKDKFNE
;
A
#
# COMPACT_ATOMS: atom_id res chain seq x y z
N MET A 1 -5.59 39.31 21.58
CA MET A 1 -6.11 38.00 21.12
C MET A 1 -6.26 38.03 19.61
N LYS A 2 -5.66 37.07 18.89
CA LYS A 2 -5.96 36.88 17.47
C LYS A 2 -7.35 36.26 17.34
N LYS A 3 -8.19 36.78 16.43
CA LYS A 3 -9.51 36.22 16.13
C LYS A 3 -9.38 35.35 14.89
N LEU A 4 -9.89 34.13 14.96
CA LEU A 4 -9.98 33.20 13.83
C LEU A 4 -11.46 32.93 13.57
N THR A 5 -11.87 33.00 12.31
CA THR A 5 -13.23 32.63 11.89
C THR A 5 -13.14 31.29 11.18
N ILE A 6 -13.91 30.32 11.64
CA ILE A 6 -13.94 28.96 11.08
C ILE A 6 -15.33 28.76 10.47
N ARG A 7 -15.40 28.24 9.25
CA ARG A 7 -16.65 27.76 8.67
C ARG A 7 -16.80 26.28 9.01
N LEU A 8 -17.96 25.93 9.52
CA LEU A 8 -18.32 24.57 9.90
C LEU A 8 -19.61 24.21 9.17
N GLU A 9 -19.81 22.92 8.94
CA GLU A 9 -21.10 22.41 8.50
C GLU A 9 -22.15 22.58 9.61
N ASP A 10 -23.40 22.82 9.23
CA ASP A 10 -24.50 23.10 10.17
C ASP A 10 -24.66 21.98 11.21
N TYR A 11 -24.55 20.71 10.78
CA TYR A 11 -24.59 19.55 11.68
C TYR A 11 -23.51 19.58 12.78
N ILE A 12 -22.30 19.99 12.42
CA ILE A 12 -21.17 20.07 13.37
C ILE A 12 -21.39 21.24 14.33
N HIS A 13 -21.88 22.37 13.83
CA HIS A 13 -22.22 23.53 14.64
C HIS A 13 -23.32 23.21 15.66
N ASP A 14 -24.37 22.48 15.26
CA ASP A 14 -25.46 22.07 16.14
C ASP A 14 -24.99 21.13 17.25
N ARG A 15 -24.12 20.16 16.90
CA ARG A 15 -23.49 19.30 17.90
C ARG A 15 -22.64 20.07 18.90
N LEU A 16 -21.83 21.03 18.44
CA LEU A 16 -21.05 21.89 19.32
C LEU A 16 -21.95 22.69 20.27
N ASN A 17 -23.09 23.19 19.78
CA ASN A 17 -24.07 23.88 20.61
C ASN A 17 -24.69 22.99 21.68
N LEU A 18 -25.02 21.74 21.35
CA LEU A 18 -25.53 20.77 22.33
C LEU A 18 -24.49 20.50 23.43
N VAL A 19 -23.25 20.18 23.04
CA VAL A 19 -22.15 19.94 23.99
C VAL A 19 -21.86 21.17 24.85
N SER A 20 -21.93 22.37 24.26
CA SER A 20 -21.77 23.64 24.97
C SER A 20 -22.86 23.84 26.02
N LYS A 21 -24.11 23.52 25.70
CA LYS A 21 -25.26 23.60 26.61
C LYS A 21 -25.15 22.60 27.77
N ASP A 22 -24.85 21.34 27.46
CA ASP A 22 -24.74 20.27 28.46
C ASP A 22 -23.63 20.57 29.48
N ASN A 23 -22.50 21.10 29.00
CA ASN A 23 -21.36 21.45 29.84
C ASN A 23 -21.45 22.85 30.46
N LYS A 24 -22.51 23.63 30.21
CA LYS A 24 -22.67 25.04 30.64
C LYS A 24 -21.45 25.92 30.33
N THR A 25 -20.79 25.66 29.21
CA THR A 25 -19.60 26.40 28.75
C THR A 25 -19.90 27.12 27.45
N SER A 26 -19.06 28.08 27.03
CA SER A 26 -19.21 28.72 25.72
C SER A 26 -18.53 27.91 24.63
N ILE A 27 -19.08 27.93 23.42
CA ILE A 27 -18.54 27.24 22.23
C ILE A 27 -17.04 27.54 22.04
N ASN A 28 -16.63 28.80 22.21
CA ASN A 28 -15.23 29.21 22.08
C ASN A 28 -14.32 28.52 23.11
N LYS A 29 -14.80 28.32 24.34
CA LYS A 29 -14.05 27.58 25.37
C LYS A 29 -13.97 26.11 25.03
N THR A 30 -15.07 25.50 24.58
CA THR A 30 -15.12 24.10 24.15
C THR A 30 -14.16 23.83 22.99
N VAL A 31 -14.17 24.69 21.95
CA VAL A 31 -13.22 24.61 20.83
C VAL A 31 -11.79 24.81 21.30
N GLY A 32 -11.54 25.75 22.22
CA GLY A 32 -10.22 25.96 22.81
C GLY A 32 -9.68 24.73 23.55
N ILE A 33 -10.55 24.00 24.26
CA ILE A 33 -10.21 22.75 24.95
C ILE A 33 -9.88 21.66 23.92
N ILE A 34 -10.72 21.48 22.89
CA ILE A 34 -10.49 20.49 21.82
C ILE A 34 -9.16 20.75 21.11
N LEU A 35 -8.89 22.02 20.74
CA LEU A 35 -7.64 22.39 20.09
C LEU A 35 -6.43 22.16 21.00
N LYS A 36 -6.56 22.49 22.29
CA LYS A 36 -5.50 22.25 23.27
C LYS A 36 -5.23 20.75 23.41
N GLU A 37 -6.26 19.94 23.54
CA GLU A 37 -6.14 18.48 23.62
C GLU A 37 -5.47 17.90 22.35
N TYR A 38 -5.80 18.43 21.17
CA TYR A 38 -5.21 18.00 19.90
C TYR A 38 -3.73 18.40 19.77
N ILE A 39 -3.34 19.57 20.29
CA ILE A 39 -1.95 20.05 20.28
C ILE A 39 -1.12 19.29 21.32
N ASP A 40 -1.66 19.12 22.52
CA ASP A 40 -0.96 18.51 23.66
C ASP A 40 -0.85 16.99 23.50
N ASN A 41 -1.86 16.37 22.89
CA ASN A 41 -1.90 14.93 22.58
C ASN A 41 -2.21 14.74 21.09
N PRO A 42 -1.23 14.94 20.20
CA PRO A 42 -1.43 14.63 18.80
C PRO A 42 -1.77 13.15 18.70
N LYS A 43 -3.02 12.84 18.32
CA LYS A 43 -3.40 11.47 17.99
C LYS A 43 -2.42 11.01 16.91
N GLU A 44 -1.71 9.90 17.15
CA GLU A 44 -0.93 9.25 16.11
C GLU A 44 -1.82 9.13 14.89
N ILE A 45 -1.44 9.83 13.83
CA ILE A 45 -2.20 9.82 12.60
C ILE A 45 -1.93 8.45 12.00
N ASN A 46 -2.86 7.51 12.21
CA ASN A 46 -2.91 6.13 11.65
C ASN A 46 -2.59 6.03 10.14
N TYR A 47 -2.50 7.15 9.45
CA TYR A 47 -2.07 7.26 8.06
C TYR A 47 -0.64 6.75 7.84
N LEU A 48 0.28 6.91 8.81
CA LEU A 48 1.64 6.39 8.68
C LEU A 48 1.67 4.86 8.70
N ASP A 49 0.91 4.24 9.61
CA ASP A 49 0.74 2.79 9.65
C ASP A 49 0.04 2.24 8.41
N GLU A 50 -0.94 2.96 7.87
CA GLU A 50 -1.61 2.59 6.63
C GLU A 50 -0.66 2.68 5.42
N ILE A 51 0.20 3.71 5.38
CA ILE A 51 1.26 3.84 4.38
C ILE A 51 2.25 2.67 4.50
N ASP A 52 2.72 2.35 5.71
CA ASP A 52 3.69 1.27 5.92
C ASP A 52 3.14 -0.09 5.46
N LYS A 53 1.86 -0.37 5.75
CA LYS A 53 1.17 -1.57 5.25
C LYS A 53 1.07 -1.60 3.74
N LYS A 54 0.72 -0.47 3.11
CA LYS A 54 0.64 -0.37 1.63
C LYS A 54 2.01 -0.53 0.98
N LEU A 55 3.07 0.02 1.57
CA LEU A 55 4.44 -0.12 1.09
C LEU A 55 4.91 -1.58 1.16
N LYS A 56 4.65 -2.30 2.25
CA LYS A 56 4.96 -3.73 2.36
C LYS A 56 4.30 -4.57 1.26
N ILE A 57 3.02 -4.31 0.96
CA ILE A 57 2.31 -5.03 -0.11
C ILE A 57 2.94 -4.76 -1.49
N ILE A 58 3.43 -3.55 -1.72
CA ILE A 58 4.11 -3.19 -2.98
C ILE A 58 5.44 -3.95 -3.08
N ASP A 59 6.24 -3.96 -2.03
CA ASP A 59 7.53 -4.68 -2.00
C ASP A 59 7.35 -6.17 -2.26
N GLU A 60 6.37 -6.82 -1.62
CA GLU A 60 6.07 -8.24 -1.86
C GLU A 60 5.70 -8.53 -3.33
N LYS A 61 4.97 -7.61 -3.97
CA LYS A 61 4.61 -7.73 -5.39
C LYS A 61 5.82 -7.53 -6.30
N ILE A 62 6.68 -6.56 -5.99
CA ILE A 62 7.92 -6.31 -6.73
C ILE A 62 8.82 -7.55 -6.67
N GLU A 63 8.96 -8.17 -5.50
CA GLU A 63 9.77 -9.37 -5.33
C GLU A 63 9.24 -10.54 -6.18
N LYS A 64 7.91 -10.76 -6.18
CA LYS A 64 7.26 -11.79 -7.02
C LYS A 64 7.49 -11.53 -8.51
N ILE A 65 7.35 -10.28 -8.97
CA ILE A 65 7.58 -9.91 -10.37
C ILE A 65 9.04 -10.10 -10.74
N SER A 66 9.98 -9.66 -9.89
CA SER A 66 11.42 -9.79 -10.12
C SER A 66 11.84 -11.25 -10.25
N LYS A 67 11.37 -12.13 -9.35
CA LYS A 67 11.61 -13.59 -9.43
C LYS A 67 11.10 -14.18 -10.75
N ARG A 68 9.90 -13.77 -11.20
CA ARG A 68 9.34 -14.21 -12.48
C ARG A 68 10.16 -13.73 -13.66
N GLN A 69 10.51 -12.44 -13.69
CA GLN A 69 11.33 -11.85 -14.76
C GLN A 69 12.70 -12.52 -14.86
N TYR A 70 13.36 -12.78 -13.73
CA TYR A 70 14.64 -13.48 -13.71
C TYR A 70 14.53 -14.92 -14.25
N LYS A 71 13.45 -15.63 -13.93
CA LYS A 71 13.20 -16.97 -14.48
C LYS A 71 12.94 -16.92 -15.99
N HIS A 72 12.19 -15.93 -16.47
CA HIS A 72 12.00 -15.70 -17.91
C HIS A 72 13.31 -15.36 -18.62
N PHE A 73 14.15 -14.53 -18.00
CA PHE A 73 15.48 -14.20 -18.53
C PHE A 73 16.35 -15.45 -18.69
N LYS A 74 16.38 -16.34 -17.70
CA LYS A 74 17.11 -17.62 -17.79
C LYS A 74 16.60 -18.52 -18.91
N LEU A 75 15.27 -18.64 -19.05
CA LEU A 75 14.65 -19.40 -20.14
C LEU A 75 15.03 -18.81 -21.51
N SER A 76 14.97 -17.48 -21.65
CA SER A 76 15.37 -16.81 -22.89
C SER A 76 16.85 -17.01 -23.18
N GLN A 77 17.74 -16.89 -22.18
CA GLN A 77 19.17 -17.17 -22.36
C GLN A 77 19.43 -18.60 -22.82
N GLN A 78 18.75 -19.58 -22.23
CA GLN A 78 18.85 -20.99 -22.67
C GLN A 78 18.30 -21.17 -24.08
N HIS A 79 17.17 -20.54 -24.43
CA HIS A 79 16.61 -20.61 -25.77
C HIS A 79 17.56 -20.02 -26.83
N PHE A 80 18.18 -18.87 -26.55
CA PHE A 80 19.17 -18.25 -27.45
C PHE A 80 20.47 -19.06 -27.54
N ALA A 81 20.96 -19.60 -26.42
CA ALA A 81 22.12 -20.49 -26.43
C ALA A 81 21.81 -21.74 -27.27
N ASN A 82 20.65 -22.36 -27.04
CA ASN A 82 20.20 -23.52 -27.78
C ASN A 82 19.96 -23.19 -29.27
N PHE A 83 19.51 -21.99 -29.65
CA PHE A 83 19.40 -21.60 -31.07
C PHE A 83 20.76 -21.66 -31.82
N GLY A 84 21.86 -21.42 -31.12
CA GLY A 84 23.22 -21.60 -31.66
C GLY A 84 23.71 -23.06 -31.71
N TYR A 85 23.12 -23.96 -30.92
CA TYR A 85 23.48 -25.39 -30.82
C TYR A 85 22.44 -26.35 -31.46
N LEU A 86 21.23 -25.89 -31.75
CA LEU A 86 20.05 -26.68 -32.20
C LEU A 86 19.92 -26.84 -33.71
N SER A 87 20.99 -26.63 -34.49
CA SER A 87 21.04 -27.25 -35.82
C SER A 87 20.95 -28.77 -35.72
N ASN A 88 21.22 -29.38 -34.54
CA ASN A 88 21.29 -30.84 -34.35
C ASN A 88 20.90 -31.40 -32.96
N ALA A 89 20.30 -30.65 -32.03
CA ALA A 89 20.05 -31.20 -30.68
C ALA A 89 18.67 -31.88 -30.56
N ASP A 90 18.70 -33.10 -30.03
CA ASP A 90 17.64 -34.09 -29.95
C ASP A 90 16.49 -33.64 -29.03
N ILE A 91 15.24 -33.73 -29.49
CA ILE A 91 14.02 -33.27 -28.79
C ILE A 91 13.86 -33.96 -27.41
N ASN A 92 14.47 -35.14 -27.23
CA ASN A 92 14.43 -35.90 -25.98
C ASN A 92 15.33 -35.33 -24.86
N GLU A 93 16.31 -34.48 -25.18
CA GLU A 93 17.20 -33.82 -24.21
C GLU A 93 16.78 -32.37 -23.88
N ASP A 94 15.70 -31.89 -24.50
CA ASP A 94 15.36 -30.48 -24.43
C ASP A 94 14.79 -30.09 -23.05
N LYS A 95 15.70 -29.67 -22.16
CA LYS A 95 15.39 -29.12 -20.84
C LYS A 95 14.43 -27.92 -20.93
N CYS A 96 14.47 -27.14 -22.03
CA CYS A 96 13.53 -26.05 -22.24
C CYS A 96 12.09 -26.54 -22.36
N LEU A 97 11.85 -27.66 -23.08
CA LEU A 97 10.52 -28.26 -23.24
C LEU A 97 10.00 -28.80 -21.90
N LYS A 98 10.86 -29.44 -21.08
CA LYS A 98 10.50 -29.90 -19.73
C LYS A 98 10.17 -28.76 -18.77
N GLU A 99 10.93 -27.65 -18.80
CA GLU A 99 10.66 -26.49 -17.95
C GLU A 99 9.42 -25.68 -18.39
N THR A 100 9.04 -25.76 -19.68
CA THR A 100 7.79 -25.17 -20.19
C THR A 100 6.57 -26.07 -19.98
N LEU A 101 6.72 -27.40 -20.05
CA LEU A 101 5.64 -28.36 -19.81
C LEU A 101 5.37 -28.63 -18.32
N GLY A 102 6.34 -28.44 -17.42
CA GLY A 102 6.13 -28.53 -15.96
C GLY A 102 5.27 -27.39 -15.38
N LYS A 103 4.65 -26.56 -16.22
CA LYS A 103 4.01 -25.29 -15.84
C LYS A 103 2.59 -25.35 -15.29
N ASP A 104 2.01 -26.53 -15.08
CA ASP A 104 0.66 -26.62 -14.48
C ASP A 104 0.64 -26.66 -12.94
N LYS A 105 1.79 -26.56 -12.28
CA LYS A 105 1.88 -26.35 -10.80
C LYS A 105 2.10 -24.88 -10.40
N PHE A 106 1.68 -23.93 -11.23
CA PHE A 106 2.04 -22.50 -11.08
C PHE A 106 1.14 -21.69 -10.12
N ASN A 107 0.27 -22.36 -9.35
CA ASN A 107 -0.67 -21.75 -8.40
C ASN A 107 -0.39 -22.06 -6.91
N GLU A 108 0.78 -22.61 -6.57
CA GLU A 108 1.29 -22.62 -5.17
C GLU A 108 2.35 -21.52 -4.99
#